data_AF-A0AA88VM96-F1
#
_entry.id   AF-A0AA88VM96-F1
#
_cell.length_a   1.000
_cell.length_b   1.000
_cell.length_c   1.000
_cell.angle_alpha   90.00
_cell.angle_beta   90.00
_cell.angle_gamma   90.00
#
_symmetry.space_group_name_H-M   'P 1'
#
loop_
_entity.id
_entity.type
_entity.pdbx_description
1 polymer ?
#
loop_
_entity_poly.entity_id
_entity_poly.type
_entity_poly.pdbx_seq_one_letter_code
_entity_poly.pdbx_strand_id
1 'polypeptide(L)'
;MNRCGFAQSQEAYDIAVNELFSTLELLDEHLGGARYLCGDTLTICLFTTLVRFDLVYNVLFKCTRKKLIEYQNLHGYMRDIYQIPNVAATCNLGAIMDGYYKILFPLNPGNIRPSLPSCCEHEVLLEPHNRETLSLVENNVQ
;
A
#
# COMPACT_ATOMS: atom_id res chain seq x y z
N MET A 1 1.32 -10.32 4.32
CA MET A 1 2.60 -9.59 4.44
C MET A 1 3.43 -9.96 5.66
N ASN A 2 2.96 -9.84 6.91
CA ASN A 2 3.75 -10.34 8.08
C ASN A 2 4.15 -11.82 7.92
N ARG A 3 3.21 -12.66 7.42
CA ARG A 3 3.50 -14.07 7.08
C ARG A 3 4.63 -14.24 6.07
N CYS A 4 4.82 -13.29 5.14
CA CYS A 4 5.94 -13.28 4.21
C CYS A 4 7.24 -12.90 4.93
N GLY A 5 7.23 -11.78 5.66
CA GLY A 5 8.43 -11.25 6.32
C GLY A 5 9.01 -12.16 7.39
N PHE A 6 8.16 -12.87 8.13
CA PHE A 6 8.57 -13.74 9.24
C PHE A 6 8.57 -15.23 8.90
N ALA A 7 8.36 -15.62 7.64
CA ALA A 7 8.42 -17.00 7.22
C ALA A 7 9.77 -17.64 7.58
N GLN A 8 9.73 -18.84 8.14
CA GLN A 8 10.92 -19.61 8.55
C GLN A 8 11.29 -20.71 7.55
N SER A 9 10.53 -20.86 6.47
CA SER A 9 10.84 -21.77 5.35
C SER A 9 10.43 -21.13 4.02
N GLN A 10 11.01 -21.62 2.93
CA GLN A 10 10.71 -21.16 1.58
C GLN A 10 9.25 -21.45 1.21
N GLU A 11 8.75 -22.63 1.55
CA GLU A 11 7.38 -23.08 1.25
C GLU A 11 6.34 -22.20 1.96
N ALA A 12 6.58 -21.86 3.24
CA ALA A 12 5.70 -20.98 4.00
C ALA A 12 5.68 -19.56 3.41
N TYR A 13 6.84 -19.07 2.96
CA TYR A 13 6.95 -17.79 2.26
C TYR A 13 6.21 -17.82 0.92
N ASP A 14 6.40 -18.85 0.11
CA ASP A 14 5.81 -19.00 -1.23
C ASP A 14 4.28 -19.02 -1.16
N ILE A 15 3.69 -19.73 -0.19
CA ILE A 15 2.25 -19.72 0.05
C ILE A 15 1.79 -18.31 0.43
N ALA A 16 2.46 -17.69 1.40
CA ALA A 16 2.05 -16.38 1.92
C ALA A 16 2.17 -15.25 0.89
N VAL A 17 3.22 -15.27 0.05
CA VAL A 17 3.43 -14.26 -0.99
C VAL A 17 2.42 -14.46 -2.13
N ASN A 18 2.11 -15.70 -2.51
CA ASN A 18 1.09 -15.96 -3.53
C ASN A 18 -0.30 -15.48 -3.08
N GLU A 19 -0.72 -15.83 -1.86
CA GLU A 19 -2.00 -15.35 -1.30
C GLU A 19 -2.08 -13.82 -1.22
N LEU A 20 -0.96 -13.17 -0.82
CA LEU A 20 -0.88 -11.71 -0.77
C LEU A 20 -1.12 -11.10 -2.16
N PHE A 21 -0.38 -11.55 -3.17
CA PHE A 21 -0.47 -10.97 -4.51
C PHE A 21 -1.79 -11.28 -5.20
N SER A 22 -2.36 -12.48 -5.01
CA SER A 22 -3.72 -12.78 -5.47
C SER A 22 -4.76 -11.87 -4.82
N THR A 23 -4.63 -11.57 -3.53
CA THR A 23 -5.53 -10.64 -2.84
C THR A 23 -5.38 -9.21 -3.38
N LEU A 24 -4.14 -8.75 -3.61
CA LEU A 24 -3.90 -7.41 -4.18
C LEU A 24 -4.46 -7.29 -5.61
N GLU A 25 -4.34 -8.33 -6.43
CA GLU A 25 -4.92 -8.38 -7.77
C GLU A 25 -6.46 -8.26 -7.71
N LEU A 26 -7.12 -9.02 -6.83
CA LEU A 26 -8.58 -8.92 -6.63
C LEU A 26 -9.02 -7.53 -6.14
N LEU A 27 -8.26 -6.92 -5.23
CA LEU A 27 -8.57 -5.58 -4.72
C LEU A 27 -8.36 -4.51 -5.78
N ASP A 28 -7.32 -4.63 -6.61
CA ASP A 28 -7.07 -3.70 -7.72
C ASP A 28 -8.18 -3.79 -8.77
N GLU A 29 -8.66 -5.00 -9.09
CA GLU A 29 -9.79 -5.20 -9.99
C GLU A 29 -11.08 -4.59 -9.42
N HIS A 30 -11.42 -4.90 -8.16
CA HIS A 30 -12.60 -4.36 -7.48
C HIS A 30 -12.60 -2.82 -7.44
N LEU A 31 -11.45 -2.24 -7.08
CA LEU A 31 -11.30 -0.79 -7.06
C LEU A 31 -11.31 -0.18 -8.47
N GLY A 32 -11.16 -0.96 -9.54
CA GLY A 32 -11.36 -0.47 -10.90
C GLY A 32 -12.79 -0.02 -11.18
N GLY A 33 -13.78 -0.62 -10.51
CA GLY A 33 -15.20 -0.26 -10.64
C GLY A 33 -15.71 0.67 -9.53
N ALA A 34 -15.12 0.63 -8.34
CA ALA A 34 -15.62 1.35 -7.16
C ALA A 34 -14.57 2.30 -6.58
N ARG A 35 -14.99 3.48 -6.10
CA ARG A 35 -14.06 4.46 -5.48
C ARG A 35 -13.46 3.94 -4.17
N TYR A 36 -14.25 3.28 -3.33
CA TYR A 36 -13.78 2.64 -2.09
C TYR A 36 -14.20 1.17 -2.02
N LEU A 37 -13.68 0.45 -1.02
CA LEU A 37 -13.96 -0.98 -0.84
C LEU A 37 -15.44 -1.29 -0.58
N CYS A 38 -16.15 -0.36 0.06
CA CYS A 38 -17.55 -0.52 0.46
C CYS A 38 -18.43 0.55 -0.20
N GLY A 39 -18.38 0.65 -1.53
CA GLY A 39 -19.08 1.67 -2.31
C GLY A 39 -18.57 3.08 -1.99
N ASP A 40 -19.46 3.98 -1.60
CA ASP A 40 -19.13 5.37 -1.24
C ASP A 40 -18.56 5.56 0.17
N THR A 41 -18.48 4.50 0.99
CA THR A 41 -17.96 4.61 2.36
C THR A 41 -16.46 4.36 2.42
N LEU A 42 -15.72 5.38 2.85
CA LEU A 42 -14.29 5.28 3.11
C LEU A 42 -14.00 4.32 4.28
N THR A 43 -13.12 3.35 4.04
CA THR A 43 -12.55 2.46 5.05
C THR A 43 -11.03 2.64 5.14
N ILE A 44 -10.51 2.94 6.33
CA ILE A 44 -9.11 3.34 6.53
C ILE A 44 -8.15 2.14 6.67
N CYS A 45 -8.68 0.95 7.00
CA CYS A 45 -7.86 -0.24 7.30
C CYS A 45 -6.89 -0.59 6.17
N LEU A 46 -7.35 -0.56 4.91
CA LEU A 46 -6.49 -0.86 3.76
C LEU A 46 -5.44 0.23 3.52
N PHE A 47 -5.80 1.51 3.64
CA PHE A 47 -4.89 2.64 3.43
C PHE A 47 -3.60 2.53 4.23
N THR A 48 -3.71 2.25 5.53
CA THR A 48 -2.55 2.10 6.41
C THR A 48 -1.59 1.00 5.95
N THR A 49 -2.12 -0.03 5.29
CA THR A 49 -1.32 -1.10 4.72
C THR A 49 -0.64 -0.65 3.44
N LEU A 50 -1.37 0.00 2.53
CA LEU A 50 -0.87 0.43 1.23
C LEU A 50 0.25 1.47 1.36
N VAL A 51 0.07 2.48 2.21
CA VAL A 51 1.07 3.56 2.38
C VAL A 51 2.44 3.04 2.85
N ARG A 52 2.49 1.85 3.45
CA ARG A 52 3.73 1.19 3.92
C ARG A 52 4.30 0.17 2.95
N PHE A 53 3.58 -0.16 1.88
CA PHE A 53 3.88 -1.30 1.03
C PHE A 53 5.22 -1.13 0.29
N ASP A 54 5.35 -0.09 -0.53
CA ASP A 54 6.59 0.18 -1.26
C ASP A 54 7.73 0.68 -0.36
N LEU A 55 7.39 1.34 0.75
CA LEU A 55 8.35 1.85 1.73
C LEU A 55 9.07 0.76 2.51
N VAL A 56 8.33 -0.29 2.89
CA VAL A 56 8.78 -1.27 3.88
C VAL A 56 8.52 -2.68 3.40
N TYR A 57 7.27 -3.05 3.11
CA TYR A 57 6.90 -4.45 2.93
C TYR A 57 7.52 -5.08 1.69
N ASN A 58 7.65 -4.30 0.61
CA ASN A 58 8.28 -4.74 -0.61
C ASN A 58 9.71 -5.23 -0.34
N VAL A 59 10.50 -4.43 0.37
CA VAL A 59 11.92 -4.74 0.63
C VAL A 59 12.09 -5.61 1.88
N LEU A 60 11.63 -5.15 3.05
CA LEU A 60 11.90 -5.79 4.34
C LEU A 60 11.18 -7.15 4.48
N PHE A 61 9.94 -7.24 3.99
CA PHE A 61 9.16 -8.48 4.04
C PHE A 61 9.25 -9.31 2.75
N LYS A 62 10.12 -8.89 1.82
CA LYS A 62 10.37 -9.56 0.53
C LYS A 62 9.11 -9.63 -0.36
N CYS A 63 8.14 -8.74 -0.18
CA CYS A 63 6.95 -8.69 -1.04
C CYS A 63 7.27 -8.02 -2.40
N THR A 64 8.21 -8.57 -3.18
CA THR A 64 8.85 -7.87 -4.32
C THR A 64 8.23 -8.15 -5.69
N ARG A 65 7.21 -9.00 -5.82
CA ARG A 65 6.66 -9.42 -7.13
C ARG A 65 6.12 -8.25 -7.97
N LYS A 66 5.49 -7.27 -7.33
CA LYS A 66 4.94 -6.06 -7.97
C LYS A 66 4.85 -4.95 -6.92
N LYS A 67 5.31 -3.75 -7.25
CA LYS A 67 5.19 -2.55 -6.41
C LYS A 67 3.76 -2.04 -6.39
N LEU A 68 3.40 -1.32 -5.33
CA LEU A 68 2.08 -0.70 -5.22
C LEU A 68 1.82 0.28 -6.36
N ILE A 69 2.81 1.09 -6.75
CA ILE A 69 2.68 2.05 -7.88
C ILE A 69 2.29 1.36 -9.21
N GLU A 70 2.57 0.08 -9.37
CA GLU A 70 2.23 -0.68 -10.59
C GLU A 70 0.78 -1.19 -10.59
N TYR A 71 0.04 -1.01 -9.49
CA TYR A 71 -1.39 -1.27 -9.40
C TYR A 71 -2.17 0.03 -9.61
N GLN A 72 -2.80 0.18 -10.77
CA GLN A 72 -3.41 1.43 -11.18
C GLN A 72 -4.49 1.91 -10.19
N ASN A 73 -5.36 1.00 -9.75
CA ASN A 73 -6.50 1.35 -8.92
C ASN A 73 -6.12 1.42 -7.44
N LEU A 74 -5.28 0.49 -6.95
CA LEU A 74 -4.79 0.52 -5.56
C LEU A 74 -3.90 1.74 -5.30
N HIS A 75 -3.00 2.09 -6.22
CA HIS A 75 -2.17 3.28 -6.08
C HIS A 75 -3.02 4.55 -6.13
N GLY A 76 -4.00 4.61 -7.05
CA GLY A 76 -4.97 5.69 -7.12
C GLY A 76 -5.79 5.83 -5.83
N TYR A 77 -6.31 4.73 -5.29
CA TYR A 77 -7.05 4.68 -4.03
C TYR A 77 -6.19 5.15 -2.83
N MET A 78 -4.93 4.73 -2.76
CA MET A 78 -4.02 5.19 -1.72
C MET A 78 -3.81 6.71 -1.80
N ARG A 79 -3.57 7.26 -2.99
CA ARG A 79 -3.39 8.71 -3.20
C ARG A 79 -4.65 9.52 -2.91
N ASP A 80 -5.83 9.03 -3.30
CA ASP A 80 -7.13 9.62 -2.99
C ASP A 80 -7.27 9.84 -1.47
N ILE A 81 -6.98 8.80 -0.68
CA ILE A 81 -7.05 8.91 0.79
C ILE A 81 -5.94 9.79 1.36
N TYR A 82 -4.72 9.69 0.82
CA TYR A 82 -3.58 10.50 1.27
C TYR A 82 -3.86 12.00 1.12
N GLN A 83 -4.60 12.39 0.07
CA GLN A 83 -4.95 13.77 -0.25
C GLN A 83 -6.16 14.31 0.53
N ILE A 84 -6.87 13.47 1.30
CA ILE A 84 -7.93 13.94 2.21
C ILE A 84 -7.32 14.93 3.23
N PRO A 85 -7.99 16.05 3.52
CA PRO A 85 -7.49 17.04 4.47
C PRO A 85 -7.00 16.42 5.78
N ASN A 86 -5.79 16.82 6.20
CA ASN A 86 -5.07 16.36 7.39
C ASN A 86 -4.54 14.91 7.35
N VAL A 87 -4.85 14.08 6.35
CA VAL A 87 -4.33 12.69 6.32
C VAL A 87 -2.83 12.66 6.06
N ALA A 88 -2.32 13.40 5.08
CA ALA A 88 -0.88 13.47 4.79
C ALA A 88 -0.05 13.87 6.02
N ALA A 89 -0.55 14.78 6.87
CA ALA A 89 0.12 15.21 8.10
C ALA A 89 0.28 14.09 9.14
N THR A 90 -0.56 13.05 9.08
CA THR A 90 -0.44 11.85 9.93
C THR A 90 0.56 10.82 9.39
N CYS A 91 1.00 10.97 8.13
CA CYS A 91 1.83 10.00 7.42
C CYS A 91 3.32 10.38 7.47
N ASN A 92 3.95 10.26 8.64
CA ASN A 92 5.40 10.45 8.75
C ASN A 92 6.15 9.23 8.20
N LEU A 93 6.45 9.26 6.89
CA LEU A 93 7.06 8.14 6.18
C LEU A 93 8.47 7.79 6.72
N GLY A 94 9.25 8.80 7.13
CA GLY A 94 10.55 8.59 7.75
C GLY A 94 10.47 7.85 9.08
N ALA A 95 9.52 8.24 9.94
CA ALA A 95 9.27 7.56 11.22
C ALA A 95 8.72 6.14 11.01
N ILE A 96 7.88 5.93 10.00
CA ILE A 96 7.42 4.59 9.61
C ILE A 96 8.63 3.73 9.24
N MET A 97 9.48 4.18 8.33
CA MET A 97 10.64 3.40 7.92
C MET A 97 11.59 3.12 9.09
N ASP A 98 11.86 4.11 9.95
CA ASP A 98 12.67 3.91 11.15
C ASP A 98 12.07 2.84 12.08
N GLY A 99 10.75 2.88 12.29
CA GLY A 99 10.03 1.91 13.11
C GLY A 99 10.12 0.47 12.62
N TYR A 100 10.39 0.25 11.34
CA TYR A 100 10.59 -1.10 10.79
C TYR A 100 12.06 -1.46 10.64
N TYR A 101 12.85 -0.63 9.96
CA TYR A 101 14.23 -0.97 9.62
C TYR A 101 15.19 -0.91 10.82
N LYS A 102 14.90 -0.13 11.86
CA LYS A 102 15.78 -0.03 13.04
C LYS A 102 15.33 -0.93 14.21
N ILE A 103 14.09 -1.40 14.20
CA ILE A 103 13.47 -2.09 15.35
C ILE A 103 13.25 -3.58 15.06
N LEU A 104 12.86 -3.96 13.83
CA LEU A 104 12.55 -5.37 13.53
C LEU A 104 13.81 -6.22 13.35
N PHE A 105 14.30 -6.74 14.47
CA PHE A 105 15.22 -7.87 14.51
C PHE A 105 14.43 -9.20 14.41
N PRO A 106 14.92 -10.24 13.70
CA PRO A 106 16.21 -10.36 13.01
C PRO A 106 16.18 -9.92 11.52
N LEU A 107 15.11 -9.29 11.05
CA LEU A 107 14.91 -9.08 9.60
C LEU A 107 15.90 -8.08 8.97
N ASN A 108 16.39 -7.11 9.74
CA ASN A 108 17.41 -6.16 9.28
C ASN A 108 18.55 -5.98 10.31
N PRO A 109 19.49 -6.93 10.42
CA PRO A 109 20.53 -6.88 11.46
C PRO A 109 21.43 -5.64 11.40
N GLY A 110 21.59 -5.04 10.22
CA GLY A 110 22.41 -3.85 10.04
C GLY A 110 21.73 -2.55 10.48
N ASN A 111 20.43 -2.57 10.77
CA ASN A 111 19.62 -1.38 11.08
C ASN A 111 19.71 -0.26 10.03
N ILE A 112 20.14 -0.60 8.81
CA ILE A 112 20.27 0.35 7.71
C ILE A 112 18.89 0.57 7.11
N ARG A 113 18.48 1.83 7.05
CA ARG A 113 17.26 2.24 6.35
C ARG A 113 17.60 2.60 4.89
N PRO A 114 16.89 2.07 3.90
CA PRO A 114 17.07 2.50 2.51
C PRO A 114 16.64 3.96 2.32
N SER A 115 17.08 4.58 1.23
CA SER A 115 16.55 5.88 0.80
C SER A 115 15.05 5.78 0.52
N LEU A 116 14.34 6.90 0.68
CA LEU A 116 12.92 6.97 0.34
C LEU A 116 12.74 6.64 -1.15
N PRO A 117 11.88 5.68 -1.52
CA PRO A 117 11.53 5.45 -2.91
C PRO A 117 10.86 6.69 -3.51
N SER A 118 11.24 7.08 -4.73
CA SER A 118 10.69 8.26 -5.40
C SER A 118 9.17 8.21 -5.56
N CYS A 119 8.59 7.02 -5.72
CA CYS A 119 7.13 6.82 -5.77
C CYS A 119 6.40 7.15 -4.46
N CYS A 120 7.12 7.34 -3.36
CA CYS A 120 6.56 7.67 -2.05
C CYS A 120 6.90 9.09 -1.60
N GLU A 121 7.52 9.91 -2.46
CA GLU A 121 7.74 11.33 -2.20
C GLU A 121 6.40 12.05 -2.06
N HIS A 122 6.35 13.06 -1.19
CA HIS A 122 5.11 13.75 -0.86
C HIS A 122 4.47 14.37 -2.11
N GLU A 123 5.29 14.97 -2.96
CA GLU A 123 4.91 15.60 -4.23
C GLU A 123 4.26 14.59 -5.18
N VAL A 124 4.80 13.38 -5.28
CA VAL A 124 4.26 12.30 -6.12
C VAL A 124 2.93 11.78 -5.58
N LEU A 125 2.81 11.68 -4.24
CA LEU A 125 1.57 11.26 -3.59
C LEU A 125 0.45 12.32 -3.70
N LEU A 126 0.80 13.58 -3.96
CA LEU A 126 -0.15 14.68 -4.22
C LEU A 126 -0.55 14.83 -5.69
N GLU A 127 0.05 14.07 -6.60
CA GLU A 127 -0.38 14.09 -8.00
C GLU A 127 -1.85 13.64 -8.17
N PRO A 128 -2.57 14.16 -9.18
CA PRO A 128 -3.97 13.80 -9.42
C PRO A 128 -4.18 12.28 -9.53
N HIS A 129 -5.19 11.78 -8.82
CA HIS A 129 -5.56 10.36 -8.80
C HIS A 129 -6.76 10.02 -9.71
N ASN A 130 -7.57 11.01 -10.12
CA ASN A 130 -8.73 10.87 -11.02
C ASN A 130 -9.81 9.88 -10.54
N ARG A 131 -9.88 9.62 -9.23
CA ARG A 131 -10.77 8.60 -8.61
C ARG A 131 -12.18 9.13 -8.36
N GLU A 132 -12.33 10.45 -8.29
CA GLU A 132 -13.59 11.17 -8.15
C GLU A 132 -14.58 10.88 -9.28
N THR A 133 -14.07 10.50 -10.46
CA THR A 133 -14.88 10.10 -11.61
C THR A 133 -15.72 8.85 -11.35
N LEU A 134 -15.25 7.94 -10.48
CA LEU A 134 -15.92 6.68 -10.18
C LEU A 134 -17.16 6.87 -9.27
N SER A 135 -17.17 7.89 -8.41
CA SER A 135 -18.35 8.23 -7.60
C SER A 135 -19.51 8.78 -8.43
N LEU A 136 -19.24 9.32 -9.63
CA LEU A 136 -20.27 9.88 -10.51
C LEU A 136 -20.99 8.80 -11.34
N VAL A 137 -20.36 7.63 -11.54
CA VAL A 137 -20.91 6.55 -12.36
C VAL A 137 -21.99 5.77 -11.59
N GLU A 138 -21.82 5.53 -10.29
CA GLU A 138 -22.82 4.84 -9.46
C GLU A 138 -24.12 5.64 -9.30
N ASN A 139 -24.04 6.98 -9.34
CA ASN A 139 -25.21 7.87 -9.24
C ASN A 139 -26.06 7.98 -10.53
N ASN A 140 -25.61 7.37 -11.64
CA ASN A 140 -26.32 7.42 -12.93
C ASN A 140 -26.99 6.08 -13.30
N VAL A 141 -26.98 5.10 -12.39
CA VAL A 141 -27.72 3.84 -12.53
C VAL A 141 -28.90 3.87 -11.56
N GLN A 142 -29.94 4.62 -11.91
CA GLN A 142 -31.22 4.62 -11.21
C GLN A 142 -32.38 4.60 -12.21
#